data_AF-A0A388KPV0-F1
#
_entry.id   AF-A0A388KPV0-F1
#
_cell.length_a   1.000
_cell.length_b   1.000
_cell.length_c   1.000
_cell.angle_alpha   90.00
_cell.angle_beta   90.00
_cell.angle_gamma   90.00
#
_symmetry.space_group_name_H-M   'P 1'
#
loop_
_entity.id
_entity.type
_entity.pdbx_description
1 polymer ?
#
loop_
_entity_poly.entity_id
_entity_poly.type
_entity_poly.pdbx_seq_one_letter_code
_entity_poly.pdbx_strand_id
1 'polypeptide(L)'
;MVGELVAKQEAIKAKERLIKEEEEKKKTKEAEEKALRKQKERQVFEERLSSIVGSKINDACELFLGRADNLKSVDRDRRTRVNDDLEKTRLEKQVDMLRKEYECIRKQMEELTRSVGQAGLKRAGSNVCIASPLEAPARGRARTMGTSNPSTQDFHKLLKAVNDTKEEKRLAEMEVQALRDRFERAVSKLVRQGRTPWSNLAKRMNEATDDDDDEHDQAAHQEEGLDDLTIRPSPPKHTSVRLARKMAVAEREDFVKETKKYIKRLRKHGLQIICGKEGISFVTCEQAINDIVELRASLAFDQRRPIPDNKANDVVPDSEAEDLHGETDLGPGIDGTQQVDVEDDDNIREG
;
A
#
# COMPACT_ATOMS: atom_id res chain seq x y z
N MET A 1 -27.11 -19.62 59.11
CA MET A 1 -27.21 -18.51 58.14
C MET A 1 -26.07 -17.49 58.24
N VAL A 2 -25.68 -16.99 59.43
CA VAL A 2 -24.55 -16.03 59.53
C VAL A 2 -23.21 -16.59 59.02
N GLY A 3 -22.91 -17.87 59.31
CA GLY A 3 -21.68 -18.51 58.83
C GLY A 3 -21.56 -18.63 57.30
N GLU A 4 -22.66 -18.84 56.58
CA GLU A 4 -22.65 -18.92 55.10
C GLU A 4 -22.42 -17.56 54.43
N LEU A 5 -22.90 -16.47 55.04
CA LEU A 5 -22.67 -15.12 54.54
C LEU A 5 -21.19 -14.73 54.68
N VAL A 6 -20.56 -15.08 55.80
CA VAL A 6 -19.11 -14.87 56.02
C VAL A 6 -18.29 -15.67 55.01
N ALA A 7 -18.62 -16.95 54.78
CA ALA A 7 -17.94 -17.79 53.80
C ALA A 7 -18.07 -17.25 52.36
N LYS A 8 -19.25 -16.73 51.98
CA LYS A 8 -19.45 -16.10 50.66
C LYS A 8 -18.63 -14.82 50.50
N GLN A 9 -18.50 -14.01 51.54
CA GLN A 9 -17.72 -12.78 51.49
C GLN A 9 -16.21 -13.04 51.41
N GLU A 10 -15.71 -14.07 52.10
CA GLU A 10 -14.32 -14.52 51.96
C GLU A 10 -14.03 -15.09 50.57
N ALA A 11 -14.96 -15.85 49.98
CA ALA A 11 -14.82 -16.37 48.62
C ALA A 11 -14.74 -15.24 47.56
N ILE A 12 -15.46 -14.14 47.76
CA ILE A 12 -15.39 -12.97 46.87
C ILE A 12 -14.03 -12.27 47.00
N LYS A 13 -13.57 -12.02 48.23
CA LYS A 13 -12.25 -11.41 48.47
C LYS A 13 -11.10 -12.27 47.94
N ALA A 14 -11.22 -13.60 48.02
CA ALA A 14 -10.23 -14.53 47.47
C ALA A 14 -10.19 -14.47 45.93
N LYS A 15 -11.36 -14.39 45.26
CA LYS A 15 -11.43 -14.23 43.80
C LYS A 15 -10.86 -12.89 43.33
N GLU A 16 -11.12 -11.81 44.06
CA GLU A 16 -10.57 -10.48 43.76
C GLU A 16 -9.03 -10.45 43.87
N ARG A 17 -8.47 -11.11 44.89
CA ARG A 17 -7.00 -11.27 45.02
C ARG A 17 -6.42 -12.09 43.86
N LEU A 18 -7.07 -13.17 43.44
CA LEU A 18 -6.61 -13.99 42.31
C LEU A 18 -6.60 -13.21 40.99
N ILE A 19 -7.65 -12.42 40.72
CA ILE A 19 -7.72 -11.59 39.49
C ILE A 19 -6.61 -10.54 39.51
N LYS A 20 -6.35 -9.91 40.67
CA LYS A 20 -5.28 -8.91 40.79
C LYS A 20 -3.89 -9.52 40.59
N GLU A 21 -3.64 -10.70 41.15
CA GLU A 21 -2.37 -11.42 40.96
C GLU A 21 -2.19 -11.87 39.50
N GLU A 22 -3.26 -12.29 38.82
CA GLU A 22 -3.22 -12.65 37.40
C GLU A 22 -2.93 -11.44 36.50
N GLU A 23 -3.51 -10.28 36.81
CA GLU A 23 -3.26 -9.03 36.08
C GLU A 23 -1.81 -8.54 36.26
N GLU A 24 -1.26 -8.59 37.48
CA GLU A 24 0.14 -8.26 37.74
C GLU A 24 1.08 -9.23 37.02
N LYS A 25 0.78 -10.54 37.04
CA LYS A 25 1.55 -11.56 36.33
C LYS A 25 1.48 -11.41 34.82
N LYS A 26 0.36 -10.93 34.28
CA LYS A 26 0.23 -10.62 32.85
C LYS A 26 1.09 -9.39 32.48
N LYS A 27 1.09 -8.37 33.33
CA LYS A 27 1.87 -7.15 33.14
C LYS A 27 3.38 -7.40 33.16
N THR A 28 3.86 -8.27 34.05
CA THR A 28 5.29 -8.63 34.11
C THR A 28 5.72 -9.45 32.89
N LYS A 29 4.91 -10.41 32.44
CA LYS A 29 5.16 -11.17 31.21
C LYS A 29 5.20 -10.29 29.96
N GLU A 30 4.30 -9.31 29.86
CA GLU A 30 4.29 -8.39 28.72
C GLU A 30 5.54 -7.49 28.70
N ALA A 31 6.00 -7.03 29.88
CA ALA A 31 7.23 -6.26 30.00
C ALA A 31 8.47 -7.09 29.62
N GLU A 32 8.53 -8.35 30.05
CA GLU A 32 9.62 -9.29 29.73
C GLU A 32 9.65 -9.62 28.22
N GLU A 33 8.49 -9.92 27.61
CA GLU A 33 8.39 -10.17 26.17
C GLU A 33 8.84 -8.96 25.35
N LYS A 34 8.47 -7.75 25.78
CA LYS A 34 8.89 -6.50 25.14
C LYS A 34 10.40 -6.28 25.26
N ALA A 35 11.01 -6.62 26.39
CA ALA A 35 12.46 -6.54 26.58
C ALA A 35 13.19 -7.55 25.68
N LEU A 36 12.70 -8.79 25.62
CA LEU A 36 13.28 -9.85 24.80
C LEU A 36 13.17 -9.54 23.30
N ARG A 37 12.07 -8.91 22.88
CA ARG A 37 11.90 -8.43 21.50
C ARG A 37 12.92 -7.35 21.14
N LYS A 38 13.09 -6.34 22.00
CA LYS A 38 14.12 -5.30 21.80
C LYS A 38 15.53 -5.90 21.70
N GLN A 39 15.84 -6.89 22.53
CA GLN A 39 17.14 -7.57 22.50
C GLN A 39 17.36 -8.31 21.18
N LYS A 40 16.36 -9.05 20.69
CA LYS A 40 16.43 -9.72 19.38
C LYS A 40 16.59 -8.73 18.23
N GLU A 41 15.90 -7.58 18.28
CA GLU A 41 16.04 -6.54 17.25
C GLU A 41 17.45 -5.95 17.23
N ARG A 42 18.07 -5.71 18.41
CA ARG A 42 19.48 -5.29 18.51
C ARG A 42 20.43 -6.35 17.93
N GLN A 43 20.21 -7.62 18.25
CA GLN A 43 21.03 -8.71 17.73
C GLN A 43 20.97 -8.80 16.20
N VAL A 44 19.77 -8.72 15.61
CA VAL A 44 19.60 -8.74 14.15
C VAL A 44 20.27 -7.53 13.48
N PHE A 45 20.22 -6.37 14.13
CA PHE A 45 20.90 -5.17 13.63
C PHE A 45 22.43 -5.32 13.65
N GLU A 46 22.97 -5.87 14.74
CA GLU A 46 24.40 -6.16 14.88
C GLU A 46 24.88 -7.20 13.86
N GLU A 47 24.13 -8.29 13.65
CA GLU A 47 24.41 -9.29 12.62
C GLU A 47 24.41 -8.67 11.21
N ARG A 48 23.47 -7.76 10.93
CA ARG A 48 23.40 -7.07 9.63
C ARG A 48 24.57 -6.11 9.43
N LEU A 49 24.94 -5.33 10.45
CA LEU A 49 26.11 -4.45 10.40
C LEU A 49 27.39 -5.27 10.23
N SER A 50 27.55 -6.33 11.01
CA SER A 50 28.68 -7.26 10.92
C SER A 50 28.81 -7.86 9.52
N SER A 51 27.69 -8.26 8.90
CA SER A 51 27.68 -8.75 7.52
C SER A 51 28.09 -7.69 6.49
N ILE A 52 27.58 -6.46 6.60
CA ILE A 52 27.93 -5.36 5.66
C ILE A 52 29.40 -4.97 5.80
N VAL A 53 29.87 -4.79 7.04
CA VAL A 53 31.25 -4.41 7.33
C VAL A 53 32.19 -5.54 6.94
N GLY A 54 31.86 -6.79 7.26
CA GLY A 54 32.62 -7.98 6.85
C GLY A 54 32.75 -8.10 5.34
N SER A 55 31.66 -7.88 4.58
CA SER A 55 31.70 -7.87 3.11
C SER A 55 32.59 -6.75 2.58
N LYS A 56 32.47 -5.52 3.11
CA LYS A 56 33.28 -4.37 2.64
C LYS A 56 34.76 -4.54 2.97
N ILE A 57 35.09 -5.08 4.14
CA ILE A 57 36.48 -5.39 4.51
C ILE A 57 37.02 -6.47 3.58
N ASN A 58 36.25 -7.53 3.30
CA ASN A 58 36.68 -8.57 2.38
C ASN A 58 36.90 -8.01 0.96
N ASP A 59 35.97 -7.21 0.44
CA ASP A 59 36.09 -6.56 -0.87
C ASP A 59 37.35 -5.66 -0.93
N ALA A 60 37.63 -4.90 0.13
CA ALA A 60 38.84 -4.06 0.21
C ALA A 60 40.12 -4.91 0.25
N CYS A 61 40.14 -5.97 1.05
CA CYS A 61 41.27 -6.91 1.10
C CYS A 61 41.54 -7.56 -0.27
N GLU A 62 40.49 -7.94 -1.02
CA GLU A 62 40.62 -8.49 -2.37
C GLU A 62 41.19 -7.46 -3.37
N LEU A 63 40.79 -6.19 -3.23
CA LEU A 63 41.34 -5.08 -4.02
C LEU A 63 42.84 -4.88 -3.73
N PHE A 64 43.26 -4.87 -2.46
CA PHE A 64 44.67 -4.69 -2.08
C PHE A 64 45.55 -5.89 -2.48
N LEU A 65 45.01 -7.11 -2.48
CA LEU A 65 45.74 -8.32 -2.88
C LEU A 65 45.81 -8.52 -4.40
N GLY A 66 45.30 -7.59 -5.21
CA GLY A 66 45.42 -7.63 -6.67
C GLY A 66 44.68 -8.79 -7.35
N ARG A 67 43.73 -9.44 -6.64
CA ARG A 67 42.93 -10.55 -7.20
C ARG A 67 41.68 -10.10 -7.96
N ALA A 68 41.40 -8.79 -7.97
CA ALA A 68 40.14 -8.23 -8.47
C ALA A 68 39.94 -8.30 -9.99
N ASP A 69 40.99 -8.51 -10.79
CA ASP A 69 40.89 -8.35 -12.25
C ASP A 69 40.84 -9.65 -13.06
N ASN A 70 41.14 -10.81 -12.48
CA ASN A 70 41.16 -12.08 -13.23
C ASN A 70 39.94 -13.01 -12.99
N LEU A 71 38.98 -12.64 -12.13
CA LEU A 71 37.84 -13.51 -11.75
C LEU A 71 36.43 -13.03 -12.15
N LYS A 72 36.31 -11.93 -12.91
CA LYS A 72 34.99 -11.35 -13.27
C LYS A 72 34.10 -12.24 -14.15
N SER A 73 34.61 -13.35 -14.70
CA SER A 73 33.84 -14.27 -15.55
C SER A 73 33.33 -15.54 -14.86
N VAL A 74 33.90 -15.97 -13.72
CA VAL A 74 33.55 -17.27 -13.09
C VAL A 74 32.82 -17.09 -11.75
N ASP A 75 33.01 -15.97 -11.05
CA ASP A 75 32.41 -15.76 -9.72
C ASP A 75 30.99 -15.15 -9.73
N ARG A 76 30.48 -14.77 -10.90
CA ARG A 76 29.06 -14.38 -11.04
C ARG A 76 28.12 -15.54 -10.70
N ASP A 77 28.59 -16.77 -10.90
CA ASP A 77 27.85 -18.02 -10.65
C ASP A 77 27.88 -18.48 -9.18
N ARG A 78 28.81 -17.95 -8.36
CA ARG A 78 28.87 -18.23 -6.91
C ARG A 78 28.09 -17.21 -6.09
N ARG A 79 28.06 -15.94 -6.51
CA ARG A 79 27.24 -14.91 -5.86
C ARG A 79 25.73 -15.12 -6.06
N THR A 80 25.31 -15.72 -7.18
CA THR A 80 23.92 -16.19 -7.36
C THR A 80 23.54 -17.26 -6.35
N ARG A 81 24.38 -18.27 -6.11
CA ARG A 81 24.07 -19.38 -5.18
C ARG A 81 23.74 -18.95 -3.74
N VAL A 82 24.46 -17.98 -3.18
CA VAL A 82 24.17 -17.49 -1.81
C VAL A 82 22.87 -16.71 -1.75
N ASN A 83 22.54 -15.98 -2.83
CA ASN A 83 21.26 -15.30 -2.95
C ASN A 83 20.11 -16.31 -3.11
N ASP A 84 20.35 -17.39 -3.86
CA ASP A 84 19.40 -18.49 -4.06
C ASP A 84 19.09 -19.21 -2.74
N ASP A 85 20.07 -19.40 -1.85
CA ASP A 85 19.82 -20.01 -0.52
C ASP A 85 18.97 -19.11 0.40
N LEU A 86 19.17 -17.80 0.36
CA LEU A 86 18.33 -16.85 1.10
C LEU A 86 16.91 -16.78 0.53
N GLU A 87 16.77 -16.82 -0.80
CA GLU A 87 15.47 -16.84 -1.46
C GLU A 87 14.74 -18.17 -1.22
N LYS A 88 15.46 -19.30 -1.24
CA LYS A 88 14.96 -20.63 -0.90
C LYS A 88 14.46 -20.69 0.54
N THR A 89 15.23 -20.23 1.53
CA THR A 89 14.80 -20.22 2.93
C THR A 89 13.60 -19.30 3.16
N ARG A 90 13.49 -18.20 2.41
CA ARG A 90 12.30 -17.32 2.42
C ARG A 90 11.07 -18.01 1.83
N LEU A 91 11.22 -18.72 0.71
CA LEU A 91 10.15 -19.48 0.06
C LEU A 91 9.69 -20.66 0.93
N GLU A 92 10.61 -21.40 1.55
CA GLU A 92 10.30 -22.48 2.49
C GLU A 92 9.44 -21.98 3.66
N LYS A 93 9.77 -20.83 4.24
CA LYS A 93 8.93 -20.21 5.30
C LYS A 93 7.54 -19.83 4.82
N GLN A 94 7.39 -19.37 3.57
CA GLN A 94 6.08 -19.07 2.99
C GLN A 94 5.27 -20.35 2.75
N VAL A 95 5.90 -21.41 2.26
CA VAL A 95 5.28 -22.72 2.07
C VAL A 95 4.80 -23.30 3.40
N ASP A 96 5.61 -23.23 4.46
CA ASP A 96 5.22 -23.72 5.79
C ASP A 96 4.07 -22.91 6.41
N MET A 97 4.04 -21.60 6.17
CA MET A 97 2.93 -20.75 6.58
C MET A 97 1.62 -21.15 5.87
N LEU A 98 1.68 -21.33 4.54
CA LEU A 98 0.53 -21.78 3.74
C LEU A 98 0.05 -23.17 4.15
N ARG A 99 0.96 -24.09 4.48
CA ARG A 99 0.60 -25.43 5.00
C ARG A 99 -0.18 -25.34 6.32
N LYS A 100 0.24 -24.46 7.24
CA LYS A 100 -0.45 -24.24 8.52
C LYS A 100 -1.83 -23.60 8.31
N GLU A 101 -1.93 -22.60 7.43
CA GLU A 101 -3.20 -21.96 7.09
C GLU A 101 -4.18 -22.96 6.46
N TYR A 102 -3.71 -23.77 5.51
CA TYR A 102 -4.50 -24.82 4.89
C TYR A 102 -5.01 -25.85 5.90
N GLU A 103 -4.13 -26.33 6.80
CA GLU A 103 -4.49 -27.28 7.86
C GLU A 103 -5.54 -26.68 8.82
N CYS A 104 -5.44 -25.37 9.11
CA CYS A 104 -6.42 -24.64 9.93
C CYS A 104 -7.79 -24.55 9.25
N ILE A 105 -7.82 -24.13 7.98
CA ILE A 105 -9.05 -24.03 7.18
C ILE A 105 -9.71 -25.41 7.05
N ARG A 106 -8.92 -26.47 6.83
CA ARG A 106 -9.44 -27.84 6.74
C ARG A 106 -10.14 -28.27 8.04
N LYS A 107 -9.54 -27.99 9.20
CA LYS A 107 -10.15 -28.27 10.51
C LYS A 107 -11.46 -27.49 10.72
N GLN A 108 -11.48 -26.21 10.36
CA GLN A 108 -12.70 -25.39 10.42
C GLN A 108 -13.82 -25.94 9.52
N MET A 109 -13.46 -26.39 8.31
CA MET A 109 -14.40 -27.03 7.38
C MET A 109 -14.95 -28.36 7.92
N GLU A 110 -14.10 -29.19 8.52
CA GLU A 110 -14.52 -30.45 9.16
C GLU A 110 -15.45 -30.18 10.37
N GLU A 111 -15.15 -29.17 11.18
CA GLU A 111 -15.98 -28.75 12.31
C GLU A 111 -17.33 -28.17 11.85
N LEU A 112 -17.33 -27.35 10.80
CA LEU A 112 -18.55 -26.83 10.19
C LEU A 112 -19.42 -27.98 9.64
N THR A 113 -18.80 -28.94 8.95
CA THR A 113 -19.51 -30.14 8.44
C THR A 113 -20.10 -30.97 9.59
N ARG A 114 -19.36 -31.12 10.70
CA ARG A 114 -19.84 -31.84 11.90
C ARG A 114 -21.01 -31.13 12.59
N SER A 115 -20.96 -29.80 12.69
CA SER A 115 -22.04 -29.00 13.30
C SER A 115 -23.31 -28.96 12.44
N VAL A 116 -23.17 -28.91 11.10
CA VAL A 116 -24.31 -29.00 10.16
C VAL A 116 -24.98 -30.38 10.24
N GLY A 117 -24.20 -31.47 10.34
CA GLY A 117 -24.75 -32.83 10.43
C GLY A 117 -25.55 -33.10 11.72
N GLN A 118 -25.20 -32.45 12.83
CA GLN A 118 -25.93 -32.60 14.10
C GLN A 118 -27.24 -31.81 14.16
N ALA A 119 -27.43 -30.78 13.33
CA ALA A 119 -28.64 -29.97 13.31
C ALA A 119 -29.83 -30.59 12.52
N GLY A 120 -29.61 -31.72 11.83
CA GLY A 120 -30.59 -32.29 10.88
C GLY A 120 -31.42 -33.50 11.33
N LEU A 121 -31.10 -34.16 12.45
CA LEU A 121 -31.72 -35.43 12.85
C LEU A 121 -32.74 -35.25 13.97
N LYS A 122 -33.92 -34.71 13.64
CA LYS A 122 -35.21 -34.92 14.35
C LYS A 122 -36.36 -34.21 13.63
N ARG A 123 -36.64 -34.63 12.40
CA ARG A 123 -38.04 -34.63 11.92
C ARG A 123 -38.34 -36.01 11.38
N ALA A 124 -38.85 -36.84 12.28
CA ALA A 124 -39.77 -37.90 11.90
C ALA A 124 -40.95 -37.24 11.18
N GLY A 125 -41.32 -37.75 10.00
CA GLY A 125 -42.60 -37.41 9.41
C GLY A 125 -42.62 -37.39 7.88
N SER A 126 -43.31 -38.42 7.36
CA SER A 126 -43.96 -38.47 6.05
C SER A 126 -43.12 -38.87 4.85
N ASN A 127 -43.10 -40.18 4.64
CA ASN A 127 -43.42 -40.84 3.38
C ASN A 127 -44.08 -39.88 2.36
N VAL A 128 -43.38 -39.55 1.28
CA VAL A 128 -44.01 -39.03 0.07
C VAL A 128 -43.56 -39.92 -1.07
N CYS A 129 -44.57 -40.58 -1.64
CA CYS A 129 -44.46 -41.62 -2.63
C CYS A 129 -43.81 -41.13 -3.92
N ILE A 130 -43.04 -42.05 -4.48
CA ILE A 130 -42.55 -42.09 -5.85
C ILE A 130 -43.78 -42.20 -6.78
N ALA A 131 -44.16 -41.13 -7.49
CA ALA A 131 -45.05 -41.23 -8.65
C ALA A 131 -44.92 -40.02 -9.59
N SER A 132 -44.40 -40.31 -10.78
CA SER A 132 -44.55 -39.61 -12.07
C SER A 132 -43.88 -38.25 -12.32
N PRO A 133 -43.17 -38.09 -13.45
CA PRO A 133 -42.75 -36.79 -13.96
C PRO A 133 -43.91 -36.15 -14.74
N LEU A 134 -44.46 -35.05 -14.22
CA LEU A 134 -45.38 -34.19 -14.96
C LEU A 134 -44.61 -32.97 -15.49
N GLU A 135 -44.42 -33.00 -16.80
CA GLU A 135 -44.72 -31.96 -17.80
C GLU A 135 -44.30 -30.51 -17.51
N ALA A 136 -43.57 -29.96 -18.49
CA ALA A 136 -42.89 -28.68 -18.46
C ALA A 136 -43.79 -27.50 -18.00
N PRO A 137 -43.35 -26.68 -17.02
CA PRO A 137 -44.11 -25.51 -16.60
C PRO A 137 -44.11 -24.45 -17.70
N ALA A 138 -45.29 -24.17 -18.22
CA ALA A 138 -45.56 -23.03 -19.08
C ALA A 138 -45.13 -21.72 -18.38
N ARG A 139 -44.22 -21.03 -19.07
CA ARG A 139 -44.02 -19.58 -19.14
C ARG A 139 -45.02 -18.73 -18.33
N GLY A 140 -44.50 -18.03 -17.31
CA GLY A 140 -45.00 -16.71 -16.92
C GLY A 140 -46.13 -16.65 -15.88
N ARG A 141 -45.80 -16.82 -14.59
CA ARG A 141 -46.52 -16.12 -13.51
C ARG A 141 -45.53 -15.56 -12.52
N ALA A 142 -45.45 -14.24 -12.44
CA ALA A 142 -44.67 -13.53 -11.44
C ALA A 142 -45.11 -14.00 -10.06
N ARG A 143 -44.21 -14.70 -9.35
CA ARG A 143 -44.41 -15.03 -7.94
C ARG A 143 -44.37 -13.72 -7.18
N THR A 144 -45.54 -13.18 -6.84
CA THR A 144 -45.70 -12.16 -5.81
C THR A 144 -45.04 -12.72 -4.55
N MET A 145 -43.94 -12.10 -4.11
CA MET A 145 -43.33 -12.38 -2.81
C MET A 145 -44.41 -12.19 -1.74
N GLY A 146 -44.99 -13.29 -1.28
CA GLY A 146 -45.88 -13.27 -0.13
C GLY A 146 -45.06 -12.85 1.08
N THR A 147 -45.48 -11.77 1.74
CA THR A 147 -45.05 -11.37 3.07
C THR A 147 -45.48 -12.44 4.07
N SER A 148 -44.76 -13.56 4.13
CA SER A 148 -44.92 -14.50 5.23
C SER A 148 -44.45 -13.78 6.49
N ASN A 149 -45.34 -13.64 7.48
CA ASN A 149 -45.00 -13.07 8.77
C ASN A 149 -43.78 -13.84 9.34
N PRO A 150 -42.68 -13.16 9.65
CA PRO A 150 -41.45 -13.82 10.12
C PRO A 150 -41.74 -14.66 11.37
N SER A 151 -41.16 -15.86 11.42
CA SER A 151 -41.30 -16.78 12.55
C SER A 151 -40.61 -16.20 13.80
N THR A 152 -41.08 -16.56 15.00
CA THR A 152 -40.40 -16.21 16.27
C THR A 152 -38.92 -16.63 16.28
N GLN A 153 -38.58 -17.71 15.57
CA GLN A 153 -37.18 -18.14 15.41
C GLN A 153 -36.35 -17.16 14.57
N ASP A 154 -36.96 -16.56 13.55
CA ASP A 154 -36.29 -15.57 12.69
C ASP A 154 -36.06 -14.27 13.46
N PHE A 155 -36.98 -13.88 14.35
CA PHE A 155 -36.78 -12.77 15.27
C PHE A 155 -35.60 -12.99 16.21
N HIS A 156 -35.43 -14.19 16.78
CA HIS A 156 -34.26 -14.49 17.62
C HIS A 156 -32.95 -14.46 16.83
N LYS A 157 -32.94 -14.99 15.60
CA LYS A 157 -31.76 -14.92 14.73
C LYS A 157 -31.42 -13.47 14.38
N LEU A 158 -32.42 -12.66 14.07
CA LEU A 158 -32.25 -11.25 13.76
C LEU A 158 -31.70 -10.47 14.96
N LEU A 159 -32.23 -10.70 16.16
CA LEU A 159 -31.72 -10.08 17.39
C LEU A 159 -30.26 -10.47 17.66
N LYS A 160 -29.91 -11.75 17.45
CA LYS A 160 -28.52 -12.20 17.56
C LYS A 160 -27.62 -11.52 16.54
N ALA A 161 -28.01 -11.50 15.26
CA ALA A 161 -27.25 -10.86 14.20
C ALA A 161 -27.04 -9.36 14.46
N VAL A 162 -28.07 -8.64 14.93
CA VAL A 162 -27.97 -7.23 15.30
C VAL A 162 -26.98 -7.01 16.45
N ASN A 163 -26.96 -7.89 17.46
CA ASN A 163 -25.99 -7.81 18.54
C ASN A 163 -24.57 -8.12 18.08
N ASP A 164 -24.38 -9.15 17.25
CA ASP A 164 -23.08 -9.51 16.69
C ASP A 164 -22.52 -8.35 15.84
N THR A 165 -23.33 -7.73 14.98
CA THR A 165 -22.94 -6.54 14.20
C THR A 165 -22.60 -5.34 15.10
N LYS A 166 -23.31 -5.17 16.22
CA LYS A 166 -23.03 -4.10 17.18
C LYS A 166 -21.68 -4.31 17.88
N GLU A 167 -21.33 -5.56 18.19
CA GLU A 167 -20.04 -5.91 18.78
C GLU A 167 -18.88 -5.76 17.78
N GLU A 168 -19.07 -6.21 16.54
CA GLU A 168 -18.10 -6.02 15.46
C GLU A 168 -17.83 -4.52 15.20
N LYS A 169 -18.88 -3.70 15.17
CA LYS A 169 -18.75 -2.24 15.07
C LYS A 169 -17.92 -1.65 16.21
N ARG A 170 -18.14 -2.11 17.45
CA ARG A 170 -17.39 -1.65 18.63
C ARG A 170 -15.90 -2.01 18.53
N LEU A 171 -15.59 -3.22 18.05
CA LEU A 171 -14.21 -3.66 17.83
C LEU A 171 -13.51 -2.83 16.75
N ALA A 172 -14.19 -2.57 15.64
CA ALA A 172 -13.67 -1.71 14.57
C ALA A 172 -13.43 -0.27 15.04
N GLU A 173 -14.33 0.30 15.84
CA GLU A 173 -14.15 1.64 16.44
C GLU A 173 -12.92 1.69 17.37
N MET A 174 -12.71 0.65 18.19
CA MET A 174 -11.51 0.53 19.02
C MET A 174 -10.22 0.45 18.19
N GLU A 175 -10.23 -0.29 17.08
CA GLU A 175 -9.06 -0.40 16.19
C GLU A 175 -8.75 0.95 15.52
N VAL A 176 -9.78 1.66 15.03
CA VAL A 176 -9.64 3.00 14.46
C VAL A 176 -9.07 3.98 15.50
N GLN A 177 -9.53 3.91 16.74
CA GLN A 177 -8.99 4.74 17.82
C GLN A 177 -7.51 4.41 18.08
N ALA A 178 -7.14 3.12 18.17
CA ALA A 178 -5.75 2.72 18.35
C ALA A 178 -4.84 3.16 17.20
N LEU A 179 -5.35 3.21 15.96
CA LEU A 179 -4.63 3.74 14.80
C LEU A 179 -4.48 5.26 14.87
N ARG A 180 -5.52 5.99 15.28
CA ARG A 180 -5.45 7.45 15.51
C ARG A 180 -4.40 7.79 16.57
N ASP A 181 -4.40 7.10 17.70
CA ASP A 181 -3.42 7.32 18.76
C ASP A 181 -1.98 7.04 18.30
N ARG A 182 -1.76 5.99 17.48
CA ARG A 182 -0.44 5.70 16.89
C ARG A 182 -0.01 6.80 15.91
N PHE A 183 -0.92 7.26 15.07
CA PHE A 183 -0.65 8.34 14.12
C PHE A 183 -0.33 9.63 14.86
N GLU A 184 -1.12 10.00 15.86
CA GLU A 184 -0.88 11.17 16.70
C GLU A 184 0.48 11.09 17.40
N ARG A 185 0.84 9.94 17.98
CA ARG A 185 2.19 9.74 18.56
C ARG A 185 3.30 9.87 17.51
N ALA A 186 3.10 9.35 16.30
CA ALA A 186 4.08 9.48 15.21
C ALA A 186 4.22 10.95 14.77
N VAL A 187 3.11 11.69 14.67
CA VAL A 187 3.10 13.13 14.39
C VAL A 187 3.78 13.90 15.51
N SER A 188 3.47 13.64 16.78
CA SER A 188 4.15 14.28 17.92
C SER A 188 5.65 14.02 17.92
N LYS A 189 6.09 12.79 17.58
CA LYS A 189 7.51 12.46 17.41
C LYS A 189 8.14 13.27 16.27
N LEU A 190 7.47 13.36 15.12
CA LEU A 190 7.96 14.12 13.97
C LEU A 190 8.08 15.62 14.27
N VAL A 191 7.09 16.18 14.97
CA VAL A 191 7.10 17.58 15.43
C VAL A 191 8.23 17.81 16.43
N ARG A 192 8.42 16.92 17.42
CA ARG A 192 9.53 17.00 18.39
C ARG A 192 10.90 16.86 17.75
N GLN A 193 11.03 16.04 16.71
CA GLN A 193 12.27 15.90 15.94
C GLN A 193 12.59 17.12 15.08
N GLY A 194 11.75 18.17 15.12
CA GLY A 194 11.96 19.40 14.34
C GLY A 194 11.84 19.20 12.84
N ARG A 195 11.53 18.00 12.34
CA ARG A 195 11.44 17.67 10.91
C ARG A 195 10.08 18.01 10.29
N THR A 196 9.41 19.04 10.80
CA THR A 196 8.32 19.67 10.05
C THR A 196 8.91 20.47 8.90
N PRO A 197 8.49 20.24 7.64
CA PRO A 197 9.10 20.87 6.45
C PRO A 197 9.07 22.41 6.46
N TRP A 198 8.30 23.03 7.34
CA TRP A 198 8.08 24.49 7.35
C TRP A 198 8.85 25.24 8.43
N SER A 199 9.30 24.60 9.53
CA SER A 199 9.94 25.31 10.66
C SER A 199 11.47 25.38 10.57
N ASN A 200 12.10 24.51 9.79
CA ASN A 200 13.57 24.44 9.72
C ASN A 200 14.21 25.53 8.86
N LEU A 201 13.47 26.17 7.96
CA LEU A 201 14.04 27.23 7.11
C LEU A 201 14.20 28.53 7.88
N ALA A 202 13.19 28.92 8.65
CA ALA A 202 13.24 30.14 9.47
C ALA A 202 14.27 30.01 10.61
N LYS A 203 14.40 28.82 11.21
CA LYS A 203 15.38 28.59 12.28
C LYS A 203 16.82 28.57 11.74
N ARG A 204 17.08 27.89 10.62
CA ARG A 204 18.40 27.91 9.96
C ARG A 204 18.83 29.28 9.44
N MET A 205 17.88 30.15 9.11
CA MET A 205 18.21 31.52 8.71
C MET A 205 18.62 32.41 9.89
N ASN A 206 18.13 32.14 11.09
CA ASN A 206 18.47 32.94 12.28
C ASN A 206 19.64 32.36 13.09
N GLU A 207 19.92 31.06 12.96
CA GLU A 207 21.00 30.34 13.67
C GLU A 207 22.37 30.49 12.98
N ALA A 208 22.42 31.01 11.74
CA ALA A 208 23.68 31.29 11.04
C ALA A 208 24.29 32.67 11.38
N THR A 209 23.74 33.38 12.36
CA THR A 209 24.16 34.75 12.74
C THR A 209 24.51 34.90 14.22
N ASP A 210 24.47 33.83 15.01
CA ASP A 210 24.56 33.92 16.48
C ASP A 210 25.45 32.79 17.05
N ASP A 211 26.64 32.64 16.46
CA ASP A 211 27.60 31.57 16.75
C ASP A 211 28.91 32.15 17.29
N ASP A 212 28.81 32.97 18.35
CA ASP A 212 29.94 33.33 19.22
C ASP A 212 29.42 33.31 20.68
N ASP A 213 30.12 32.55 21.51
CA ASP A 213 30.00 32.47 22.98
C ASP A 213 28.79 31.69 23.55
N ASP A 214 28.99 30.41 23.85
CA ASP A 214 28.83 29.92 25.24
C ASP A 214 29.28 28.45 25.39
N GLU A 215 30.51 28.34 25.88
CA GLU A 215 31.14 27.16 26.43
C GLU A 215 30.60 26.92 27.84
N HIS A 216 29.52 26.15 28.04
CA HIS A 216 29.18 25.64 29.39
C HIS A 216 28.50 24.26 29.41
N ASP A 217 29.17 23.39 30.17
CA ASP A 217 28.70 22.17 30.83
C ASP A 217 27.18 22.03 30.99
N GLN A 218 26.61 20.98 30.39
CA GLN A 218 25.38 20.36 30.91
C GLN A 218 25.24 18.88 30.52
N ALA A 219 25.74 18.05 31.42
CA ALA A 219 25.09 16.87 31.99
C ALA A 219 23.96 16.17 31.19
N ALA A 220 24.27 14.94 30.77
CA ALA A 220 23.52 13.74 31.16
C ALA A 220 21.97 13.80 31.17
N HIS A 221 21.34 13.92 30.00
CA HIS A 221 20.03 13.31 29.75
C HIS A 221 19.59 13.56 28.30
N GLN A 222 19.69 12.54 27.43
CA GLN A 222 18.80 12.25 26.29
C GLN A 222 19.56 11.47 25.20
N GLU A 223 19.56 10.15 25.29
CA GLU A 223 19.83 9.32 24.12
C GLU A 223 18.99 8.04 24.18
N GLU A 224 17.68 8.16 23.89
CA GLU A 224 16.90 6.97 23.53
C GLU A 224 15.69 7.39 22.68
N GLY A 225 15.83 7.36 21.36
CA GLY A 225 14.69 7.69 20.48
C GLY A 225 14.93 7.82 18.99
N LEU A 226 16.10 7.43 18.46
CA LEU A 226 16.35 7.33 17.03
C LEU A 226 16.70 5.87 16.75
N ASP A 227 15.72 5.07 16.31
CA ASP A 227 15.93 3.87 15.46
C ASP A 227 14.61 3.08 15.30
N ASP A 228 13.56 3.72 14.78
CA ASP A 228 12.36 3.02 14.30
C ASP A 228 11.96 3.51 12.90
N LEU A 229 12.91 3.46 11.97
CA LEU A 229 12.71 3.69 10.54
C LEU A 229 13.27 2.53 9.70
N THR A 230 13.02 1.30 10.15
CA THR A 230 12.99 0.16 9.22
C THR A 230 11.55 -0.32 9.04
N ILE A 231 10.69 0.62 8.60
CA ILE A 231 9.48 0.27 7.86
C ILE A 231 9.96 -0.44 6.60
N ARG A 232 10.07 -1.75 6.70
CA ARG A 232 10.08 -2.65 5.56
C ARG A 232 8.79 -2.34 4.80
N PRO A 233 8.84 -1.85 3.55
CA PRO A 233 7.64 -1.71 2.76
C PRO A 233 7.07 -3.12 2.60
N SER A 234 5.95 -3.39 3.27
CA SER A 234 5.17 -4.59 3.00
C SER A 234 4.90 -4.63 1.49
N PRO A 235 5.14 -5.77 0.82
CA PRO A 235 4.78 -5.93 -0.58
C PRO A 235 3.31 -5.51 -0.77
N PRO A 236 2.99 -4.63 -1.73
CA PRO A 236 1.65 -4.08 -1.86
C PRO A 236 0.65 -5.20 -2.14
N LYS A 237 -0.06 -5.65 -1.11
CA LYS A 237 -1.25 -6.49 -1.27
C LYS A 237 -2.36 -5.58 -1.76
N HIS A 238 -2.55 -5.54 -3.08
CA HIS A 238 -3.68 -4.94 -3.80
C HIS A 238 -4.22 -3.67 -3.14
N THR A 239 -3.43 -2.60 -3.15
CA THR A 239 -3.98 -1.27 -2.90
C THR A 239 -5.08 -1.06 -3.92
N SER A 240 -6.28 -0.77 -3.45
CA SER A 240 -7.45 -0.65 -4.31
C SER A 240 -7.10 0.25 -5.50
N VAL A 241 -7.52 -0.14 -6.71
CA VAL A 241 -7.23 0.56 -7.97
C VAL A 241 -7.50 2.07 -7.88
N ARG A 242 -8.40 2.47 -6.98
CA ARG A 242 -8.71 3.88 -6.66
C ARG A 242 -7.57 4.63 -5.95
N LEU A 243 -6.83 3.99 -5.04
CA LEU A 243 -5.68 4.61 -4.37
C LEU A 243 -4.46 4.69 -5.29
N ALA A 244 -4.24 3.68 -6.13
CA ALA A 244 -3.15 3.69 -7.12
C ALA A 244 -3.30 4.84 -8.12
N ARG A 245 -4.53 5.13 -8.59
CA ARG A 245 -4.79 6.28 -9.49
C ARG A 245 -4.49 7.62 -8.83
N LYS A 246 -4.88 7.82 -7.57
CA LYS A 246 -4.61 9.08 -6.85
C LYS A 246 -3.12 9.32 -6.67
N MET A 247 -2.37 8.26 -6.34
CA MET A 247 -0.92 8.34 -6.20
C MET A 247 -0.23 8.65 -7.54
N ALA A 248 -0.67 8.02 -8.64
CA ALA A 248 -0.13 8.29 -9.97
C ALA A 248 -0.38 9.73 -10.45
N VAL A 249 -1.52 10.34 -10.10
CA VAL A 249 -1.81 11.75 -10.41
C VAL A 249 -0.87 12.68 -9.63
N ALA A 250 -0.65 12.42 -8.35
CA ALA A 250 0.29 13.20 -7.53
C ALA A 250 1.73 13.09 -8.05
N GLU A 251 2.18 11.88 -8.40
CA GLU A 251 3.50 11.62 -8.97
C GLU A 251 3.71 12.35 -10.30
N ARG A 252 2.68 12.36 -11.18
CA ARG A 252 2.70 13.14 -12.43
C ARG A 252 2.82 14.63 -12.17
N GLU A 253 2.09 15.16 -11.19
CA GLU A 253 2.13 16.59 -10.86
C GLU A 253 3.51 17.03 -10.33
N ASP A 254 4.13 16.21 -9.49
CA ASP A 254 5.47 16.47 -8.96
C ASP A 254 6.53 16.41 -10.06
N PHE A 255 6.43 15.42 -10.95
CA PHE A 255 7.30 15.31 -12.13
C PHE A 255 7.18 16.52 -13.06
N VAL A 256 5.95 16.99 -13.31
CA VAL A 256 5.69 18.19 -14.12
C VAL A 256 6.34 19.43 -13.48
N LYS A 257 6.20 19.61 -12.16
CA LYS A 257 6.81 20.73 -11.42
C LYS A 257 8.33 20.69 -11.48
N GLU A 258 8.94 19.54 -11.26
CA GLU A 258 10.40 19.38 -11.27
C GLU A 258 10.98 19.59 -12.68
N THR A 259 10.37 18.98 -13.70
CA THR A 259 10.77 19.15 -15.09
C THR A 259 10.63 20.62 -15.52
N LYS A 260 9.52 21.27 -15.17
CA LYS A 260 9.31 22.69 -15.46
C LYS A 260 10.36 23.59 -14.80
N LYS A 261 10.78 23.28 -13.56
CA LYS A 261 11.88 24.00 -12.88
C LYS A 261 13.21 23.83 -13.62
N TYR A 262 13.53 22.60 -14.06
CA TYR A 262 14.75 22.33 -14.81
C TYR A 262 14.78 23.07 -16.15
N ILE A 263 13.72 22.94 -16.94
CA ILE A 263 13.61 23.54 -18.28
C ILE A 263 13.60 25.09 -18.20
N LYS A 264 12.97 25.69 -17.17
CA LYS A 264 12.99 27.15 -16.95
C LYS A 264 14.39 27.75 -16.73
N ARG A 265 15.38 26.95 -16.32
CA ARG A 265 16.77 27.42 -16.14
C ARG A 265 17.55 27.50 -17.46
N LEU A 266 17.01 26.89 -18.52
CA LEU A 266 17.65 26.90 -19.83
C LEU A 266 17.42 28.24 -20.52
N ARG A 267 18.48 28.76 -21.15
CA ARG A 267 18.37 29.92 -22.04
C ARG A 267 17.64 29.54 -23.33
N LYS A 268 17.17 30.54 -24.09
CA LYS A 268 16.48 30.38 -25.40
C LYS A 268 17.14 29.34 -26.30
N HIS A 269 18.47 29.40 -26.46
CA HIS A 269 19.22 28.46 -27.30
C HIS A 269 19.12 27.01 -26.81
N GLY A 270 19.21 26.78 -25.49
CA GLY A 270 19.05 25.45 -24.91
C GLY A 270 17.64 24.88 -25.10
N LEU A 271 16.61 25.74 -25.00
CA LEU A 271 15.23 25.34 -25.28
C LEU A 271 15.03 24.94 -26.75
N GLN A 272 15.59 25.70 -27.69
CA GLN A 272 15.52 25.38 -29.13
C GLN A 272 16.16 24.03 -29.45
N ILE A 273 17.30 23.70 -28.82
CA ILE A 273 17.95 22.38 -28.99
C ILE A 273 17.03 21.25 -28.52
N ILE A 274 16.38 21.41 -27.36
CA ILE A 274 15.46 20.39 -26.84
C ILE A 274 14.22 20.28 -27.74
N CYS A 275 13.66 21.39 -28.17
CA CYS A 275 12.54 21.42 -29.11
C CYS A 275 12.86 20.68 -30.41
N GLY A 276 14.03 20.95 -31.00
CA GLY A 276 14.47 20.26 -32.22
C GLY A 276 14.71 18.76 -32.02
N LYS A 277 15.19 18.34 -30.84
CA LYS A 277 15.38 16.92 -30.51
C LYS A 277 14.06 16.18 -30.28
N GLU A 278 13.09 16.83 -29.66
CA GLU A 278 11.80 16.24 -29.30
C GLU A 278 10.71 16.44 -30.37
N GLY A 279 11.03 17.12 -31.48
CA GLY A 279 10.09 17.39 -32.56
C GLY A 279 9.01 18.42 -32.20
N ILE A 280 9.28 19.30 -31.25
CA ILE A 280 8.37 20.36 -30.80
C ILE A 280 8.68 21.65 -31.56
N SER A 281 7.66 22.34 -32.07
CA SER A 281 7.83 23.65 -32.72
C SER A 281 8.12 24.74 -31.69
N PHE A 282 9.20 25.50 -31.87
CA PHE A 282 9.55 26.60 -30.97
C PHE A 282 8.78 27.88 -31.34
N VAL A 283 7.71 28.20 -30.59
CA VAL A 283 6.91 29.43 -30.80
C VAL A 283 7.32 30.53 -29.80
N THR A 284 7.09 30.30 -28.51
CA THR A 284 7.55 31.16 -27.41
C THR A 284 8.26 30.32 -26.37
N CYS A 285 9.12 30.94 -25.54
CA CYS A 285 9.81 30.22 -24.47
C CYS A 285 8.81 29.54 -23.52
N GLU A 286 7.72 30.22 -23.16
CA GLU A 286 6.72 29.68 -22.22
C GLU A 286 5.94 28.52 -22.83
N GLN A 287 5.55 28.64 -24.10
CA GLN A 287 4.87 27.56 -24.82
C GLN A 287 5.77 26.34 -24.96
N ALA A 288 7.00 26.52 -25.43
CA ALA A 288 8.00 25.45 -25.55
C ALA A 288 8.26 24.75 -24.21
N ILE A 289 8.34 25.49 -23.10
CA ILE A 289 8.49 24.90 -21.76
C ILE A 289 7.30 23.99 -21.42
N ASN A 290 6.07 24.45 -21.67
CA ASN A 290 4.88 23.65 -21.36
C ASN A 290 4.79 22.41 -22.26
N ASP A 291 5.05 22.55 -23.56
CA ASP A 291 5.00 21.45 -24.53
C ASP A 291 6.03 20.37 -24.22
N ILE A 292 7.28 20.74 -23.89
CA ILE A 292 8.34 19.79 -23.47
C ILE A 292 7.93 19.05 -22.19
N VAL A 293 7.39 19.78 -21.21
CA VAL A 293 6.99 19.19 -19.92
C VAL A 293 5.82 18.23 -20.10
N GLU A 294 4.84 18.60 -20.93
CA GLU A 294 3.69 17.75 -21.23
C GLU A 294 4.09 16.49 -22.00
N LEU A 295 4.91 16.62 -23.05
CA LEU A 295 5.41 15.49 -23.83
C LEU A 295 6.17 14.49 -22.94
N ARG A 296 7.10 14.97 -22.11
CA ARG A 296 7.87 14.12 -21.20
C ARG A 296 7.00 13.46 -20.14
N ALA A 297 6.00 14.18 -19.61
CA ALA A 297 5.05 13.60 -18.66
C ALA A 297 4.18 12.52 -19.31
N SER A 298 3.73 12.71 -20.55
CA SER A 298 3.02 11.67 -21.28
C SER A 298 3.91 10.45 -21.54
N LEU A 299 5.16 10.63 -21.98
CA LEU A 299 6.08 9.49 -22.18
C LEU A 299 6.33 8.70 -20.89
N ALA A 300 6.50 9.38 -19.76
CA ALA A 300 6.76 8.74 -18.48
C ALA A 300 5.54 8.03 -17.86
N PHE A 301 4.33 8.57 -18.04
CA PHE A 301 3.14 8.11 -17.33
C PHE A 301 2.06 7.45 -18.21
N ASP A 302 1.96 7.74 -19.51
CA ASP A 302 0.99 7.09 -20.41
C ASP A 302 1.40 5.65 -20.77
N GLN A 303 2.68 5.27 -20.66
CA GLN A 303 3.13 3.88 -20.85
C GLN A 303 2.59 2.91 -19.79
N ARG A 304 1.99 3.40 -18.70
CA ARG A 304 1.31 2.57 -17.69
C ARG A 304 -0.17 2.34 -17.98
N ARG A 305 -0.72 2.81 -19.11
CA ARG A 305 -2.02 2.26 -19.52
C ARG A 305 -1.82 0.77 -19.72
N PRO A 306 -2.53 -0.10 -18.97
CA PRO A 306 -2.52 -1.51 -19.29
C PRO A 306 -2.91 -1.59 -20.75
N ILE A 307 -2.05 -2.21 -21.57
CA ILE A 307 -2.42 -2.67 -22.89
C ILE A 307 -3.81 -3.27 -22.70
N PRO A 308 -4.87 -2.71 -23.32
CA PRO A 308 -6.16 -3.35 -23.22
C PRO A 308 -5.91 -4.77 -23.69
N ASP A 309 -5.97 -5.73 -22.76
CA ASP A 309 -5.78 -7.12 -23.07
C ASP A 309 -6.77 -7.38 -24.19
N ASN A 310 -6.23 -7.54 -25.40
CA ASN A 310 -6.93 -7.86 -26.63
C ASN A 310 -7.43 -9.30 -26.49
N LYS A 311 -8.24 -9.55 -25.46
CA LYS A 311 -9.23 -10.61 -25.46
C LYS A 311 -10.28 -10.12 -26.41
N ALA A 312 -10.08 -10.51 -27.67
CA ALA A 312 -11.09 -10.66 -28.68
C ALA A 312 -12.35 -11.28 -28.04
N ASN A 313 -13.24 -10.41 -27.57
CA ASN A 313 -14.66 -10.64 -27.71
C ASN A 313 -14.97 -10.19 -29.14
N ASP A 314 -14.85 -11.19 -30.01
CA ASP A 314 -15.61 -11.35 -31.23
C ASP A 314 -17.10 -11.12 -30.91
N VAL A 315 -17.48 -9.84 -30.80
CA VAL A 315 -18.88 -9.42 -30.84
C VAL A 315 -19.08 -8.91 -32.25
N VAL A 316 -19.49 -9.86 -33.09
CA VAL A 316 -20.22 -9.62 -34.32
C VAL A 316 -21.21 -8.47 -34.09
N PRO A 317 -21.09 -7.33 -34.76
CA PRO A 317 -22.12 -6.31 -34.73
C PRO A 317 -23.26 -6.82 -35.60
N ASP A 318 -24.29 -7.36 -34.95
CA ASP A 318 -25.57 -7.57 -35.62
C ASP A 318 -26.10 -6.19 -36.02
N SER A 319 -25.99 -5.93 -37.32
CA SER A 319 -26.63 -4.82 -38.00
C SER A 319 -28.14 -5.04 -37.95
N GLU A 320 -28.82 -4.34 -37.05
CA GLU A 320 -30.21 -3.98 -37.28
C GLU A 320 -30.32 -2.46 -37.34
N ALA A 321 -30.94 -2.04 -38.44
CA ALA A 321 -31.15 -0.68 -38.88
C ALA A 321 -31.96 0.12 -37.87
N GLU A 322 -31.68 1.43 -37.79
CA GLU A 322 -32.72 2.47 -37.82
C GLU A 322 -32.10 3.78 -38.37
N ASP A 323 -32.45 4.03 -39.63
CA ASP A 323 -33.05 5.25 -40.18
C ASP A 323 -32.76 6.64 -39.57
N LEU A 324 -32.30 7.51 -40.48
CA LEU A 324 -32.75 8.89 -40.76
C LEU A 324 -32.94 9.87 -39.57
N HIS A 325 -32.16 10.96 -39.53
CA HIS A 325 -32.48 12.25 -40.20
C HIS A 325 -31.64 13.43 -39.65
N GLY A 326 -31.28 14.37 -40.56
CA GLY A 326 -30.96 15.78 -40.28
C GLY A 326 -29.46 16.06 -40.21
N GLU A 327 -28.76 16.38 -41.28
CA GLU A 327 -28.86 17.57 -42.15
C GLU A 327 -28.77 18.90 -41.36
N THR A 328 -27.56 19.46 -41.31
CA THR A 328 -27.26 20.89 -41.12
C THR A 328 -25.84 21.07 -41.67
N ASP A 329 -25.70 21.26 -42.98
CA ASP A 329 -25.72 22.56 -43.66
C ASP A 329 -24.52 23.46 -43.28
N LEU A 330 -23.50 23.31 -44.13
CA LEU A 330 -22.57 24.29 -44.70
C LEU A 330 -22.17 25.54 -43.90
N GLY A 331 -20.84 25.72 -43.81
CA GLY A 331 -20.18 27.01 -43.60
C GLY A 331 -18.75 26.99 -44.17
N PRO A 332 -18.42 27.78 -45.21
CA PRO A 332 -17.19 27.64 -45.99
C PRO A 332 -16.03 28.52 -45.51
N GLY A 333 -14.81 28.05 -45.81
CA GLY A 333 -13.70 28.85 -46.35
C GLY A 333 -13.09 29.94 -45.47
N ILE A 334 -11.85 29.72 -45.02
CA ILE A 334 -10.87 30.82 -44.93
C ILE A 334 -9.51 30.31 -45.42
N ASP A 335 -9.11 30.89 -46.55
CA ASP A 335 -7.80 30.85 -47.16
C ASP A 335 -6.70 31.43 -46.24
N GLY A 336 -5.48 30.94 -46.45
CA GLY A 336 -4.33 31.81 -46.61
C GLY A 336 -3.54 32.19 -45.36
N THR A 337 -2.41 31.53 -45.15
CA THR A 337 -1.22 32.15 -44.55
C THR A 337 0.07 31.59 -45.14
N GLN A 338 0.52 32.31 -46.17
CA GLN A 338 1.89 32.75 -46.50
C GLN A 338 3.08 31.80 -46.24
N GLN A 339 3.69 31.40 -47.35
CA GLN A 339 5.06 30.95 -47.48
C GLN A 339 5.99 32.15 -47.22
N VAL A 340 6.88 32.05 -46.23
CA VAL A 340 7.92 33.04 -45.95
C VAL A 340 9.21 32.55 -46.61
N ASP A 341 9.59 33.19 -47.71
CA ASP A 341 10.96 33.16 -48.21
C ASP A 341 11.86 33.86 -47.17
N VAL A 342 12.77 33.11 -46.57
CA VAL A 342 13.86 33.67 -45.77
C VAL A 342 15.06 33.70 -46.70
N GLU A 343 15.38 34.90 -47.17
CA GLU A 343 16.59 35.20 -47.93
C GLU A 343 17.83 34.89 -47.08
N ASP A 344 18.74 34.10 -47.67
CA ASP A 344 20.10 33.87 -47.19
C ASP A 344 20.88 35.19 -47.22
N ASP A 345 21.15 35.76 -46.04
CA ASP A 345 22.03 36.92 -45.89
C ASP A 345 23.40 36.44 -45.38
N ASP A 346 24.20 35.92 -46.32
CA ASP A 346 25.64 35.73 -46.22
C ASP A 346 26.31 37.10 -46.05
N ASN A 347 26.59 37.50 -44.82
CA ASN A 347 27.49 38.62 -44.56
C ASN A 347 28.76 38.16 -43.84
N ILE A 348 29.71 37.77 -44.69
CA ILE A 348 31.13 37.74 -44.46
C ILE A 348 31.57 39.09 -43.88
N ARG A 349 32.20 39.08 -42.71
CA ARG A 349 33.09 40.18 -42.34
C ARG A 349 34.33 39.66 -41.65
N GLU A 350 35.35 39.46 -42.48
CA GLU A 350 36.74 39.54 -42.08
C GLU A 350 37.05 40.96 -41.56
N GLY A 351 37.84 41.03 -40.50
CA GLY A 351 38.33 42.23 -39.86
C GLY A 351 39.20 41.88 -38.68
#